data_AF-A0A0N1J002-F1
#
_entry.id   AF-A0A0N1J002-F1
#
_cell.length_a   1.000
_cell.length_b   1.000
_cell.length_c   1.000
_cell.angle_alpha   90.00
_cell.angle_beta   90.00
_cell.angle_gamma   90.00
#
_symmetry.space_group_name_H-M   'P 1'
#
loop_
_entity.id
_entity.type
_entity.pdbx_description
1 polymer ?
#
loop_
_entity_poly.entity_id
_entity_poly.type
_entity_poly.pdbx_seq_one_letter_code
_entity_poly.pdbx_strand_id
1 'polypeptide(L)'
;MYNRAEQKQEVKGLIRGHQRFFFILFLPFLLTYIAYNVLANQVSFNSALKVDATNVTTNITSNDAVNYVATFIFIILSSIFLLGAIYTAFNVLRGQDDFQKPLRKSLTFIDDQRLFWGTTWTWILRSILLSLWSLLFIPGFLFMILLPNALGLSLSIAEFIAVFVWLVVKSFAYNQALWVYRDARLENKPVSAYSAIMTSQDMMKGYKVDFLVLQLSFIGWMILVAITSGIVGIYVFPYFYITQVKFYEFVKEQFKQKQTVLDVE
;
A
#
# COMPACT_ATOMS: atom_id res chain seq x y z
N MET A 1 0.59 -19.50 -15.51
CA MET A 1 0.85 -18.07 -15.79
C MET A 1 -0.30 -17.25 -15.21
N TYR A 2 -0.03 -16.08 -14.62
CA TYR A 2 -1.07 -15.28 -13.97
C TYR A 2 -2.05 -14.68 -15.00
N ASN A 3 -3.32 -15.11 -14.98
CA ASN A 3 -4.36 -14.57 -15.87
C ASN A 3 -5.04 -13.34 -15.26
N ARG A 4 -4.44 -12.17 -15.49
CA ARG A 4 -4.95 -10.89 -14.96
C ARG A 4 -6.39 -10.55 -15.41
N ALA A 5 -6.79 -10.95 -16.61
CA ALA A 5 -8.09 -10.58 -17.17
C ALA A 5 -9.22 -11.34 -16.46
N GLU A 6 -9.02 -12.64 -16.28
CA GLU A 6 -9.93 -13.52 -15.54
C GLU A 6 -10.07 -13.09 -14.08
N GLN A 7 -8.95 -12.85 -13.39
CA GLN A 7 -8.96 -12.41 -12.00
C GLN A 7 -9.73 -11.09 -11.83
N LYS A 8 -9.50 -10.12 -12.72
CA LYS A 8 -10.24 -8.85 -12.74
C LYS A 8 -11.73 -9.03 -13.04
N GLN A 9 -12.07 -9.93 -13.96
CA GLN A 9 -13.46 -10.24 -14.30
C GLN A 9 -14.20 -10.88 -13.12
N GLU A 10 -13.55 -11.80 -12.41
CA GLU A 10 -14.10 -12.44 -11.23
C GLU A 10 -14.34 -11.43 -10.11
N VAL A 11 -13.35 -10.57 -9.82
CA VAL A 11 -13.51 -9.48 -8.84
C VAL A 11 -14.65 -8.55 -9.23
N LYS A 12 -14.75 -8.21 -10.52
CA LYS A 12 -15.85 -7.39 -11.02
C LYS A 12 -17.21 -8.09 -10.84
N GLY A 13 -17.27 -9.40 -11.03
CA GLY A 13 -18.44 -10.24 -10.76
C GLY A 13 -18.83 -10.22 -9.28
N LEU A 14 -17.87 -10.47 -8.38
CA LEU A 14 -18.05 -10.46 -6.93
C LEU A 14 -18.58 -9.12 -6.43
N ILE A 15 -17.95 -8.02 -6.86
CA ILE A 15 -18.38 -6.67 -6.50
C ILE A 15 -19.76 -6.38 -7.07
N ARG A 16 -20.04 -6.73 -8.33
CA ARG A 16 -21.37 -6.53 -8.95
C ARG A 16 -22.47 -7.30 -8.22
N GLY A 17 -22.19 -8.51 -7.74
CA GLY A 17 -23.13 -9.29 -6.95
C GLY A 17 -23.48 -8.64 -5.61
N HIS A 18 -22.53 -7.89 -5.02
CA HIS A 18 -22.67 -7.33 -3.66
C HIS A 18 -22.26 -5.85 -3.58
N GLN A 19 -22.64 -5.03 -4.56
CA GLN A 19 -22.14 -3.65 -4.70
C GLN A 19 -22.42 -2.81 -3.45
N ARG A 20 -23.63 -2.92 -2.90
CA ARG A 20 -24.04 -2.18 -1.69
C ARG A 20 -23.14 -2.51 -0.51
N PHE A 21 -22.78 -3.79 -0.36
CA PHE A 21 -21.90 -4.23 0.72
C PHE A 21 -20.51 -3.59 0.61
N PHE A 22 -19.85 -3.74 -0.55
CA PHE A 22 -18.50 -3.20 -0.74
C PHE A 22 -18.48 -1.66 -0.69
N PHE A 23 -19.50 -1.00 -1.24
CA PHE A 23 -19.61 0.45 -1.15
C PHE A 23 -19.67 0.93 0.30
N ILE A 24 -20.56 0.35 1.11
CA ILE A 24 -20.72 0.75 2.52
C ILE A 24 -19.48 0.35 3.35
N LEU A 25 -18.84 -0.77 3.01
CA LEU A 25 -17.63 -1.24 3.69
C LEU A 25 -16.46 -0.26 3.55
N PHE A 26 -16.26 0.29 2.36
CA PHE A 26 -15.18 1.25 2.08
C PHE A 26 -15.59 2.71 2.38
N LEU A 27 -16.86 2.99 2.66
CA LEU A 27 -17.37 4.35 2.87
C LEU A 27 -16.64 5.12 3.98
N PRO A 28 -16.37 4.55 5.17
CA PRO A 28 -15.63 5.29 6.22
C PRO A 28 -14.20 5.65 5.80
N PHE A 29 -13.53 4.75 5.09
CA PHE A 29 -12.23 5.00 4.49
C PHE A 29 -12.31 6.15 3.48
N LEU A 30 -13.29 6.14 2.59
CA LEU A 30 -13.47 7.18 1.58
C LEU A 30 -13.72 8.56 2.21
N LEU A 31 -14.60 8.63 3.21
CA LEU A 31 -14.91 9.88 3.91
C LEU A 31 -13.68 10.46 4.62
N THR A 32 -12.95 9.62 5.35
CA THR A 32 -11.72 10.02 6.04
C THR A 32 -10.58 10.37 5.08
N TYR A 33 -10.46 9.65 3.96
CA TYR A 33 -9.51 9.94 2.89
C TYR A 33 -9.81 11.28 2.20
N ILE A 34 -11.07 11.57 1.87
CA ILE A 34 -11.46 12.86 1.30
C ILE A 34 -11.20 13.99 2.30
N ALA A 35 -11.57 13.82 3.57
CA ALA A 35 -11.29 14.80 4.62
C ALA A 35 -9.78 15.08 4.77
N TYR A 36 -8.96 14.03 4.79
CA TYR A 36 -7.50 14.14 4.77
C TYR A 36 -7.02 14.98 3.58
N ASN A 37 -7.46 14.68 2.35
CA ASN A 37 -7.04 15.41 1.16
C ASN A 37 -7.49 16.87 1.18
N VAL A 38 -8.71 17.17 1.64
CA VAL A 38 -9.22 18.54 1.75
C VAL A 38 -8.37 19.35 2.74
N LEU A 39 -8.10 18.81 3.93
CA LEU A 39 -7.28 19.47 4.95
C LEU A 39 -5.82 19.67 4.47
N ALA A 40 -5.23 18.65 3.85
CA ALA A 40 -3.85 18.73 3.34
C ALA A 40 -3.69 19.78 2.23
N ASN A 41 -4.70 19.91 1.36
CA ASN A 41 -4.69 20.93 0.30
C ASN A 41 -4.87 22.34 0.87
N GLN A 42 -5.67 22.53 1.93
CA GLN A 42 -5.82 23.82 2.59
C GLN A 42 -4.49 24.30 3.20
N VAL A 43 -3.75 23.42 3.87
CA VAL A 43 -2.42 23.71 4.42
C VAL A 43 -1.44 24.11 3.32
N SER A 44 -1.44 23.37 2.20
CA SER A 44 -0.53 23.64 1.07
C SER A 44 -0.86 24.95 0.35
N PHE A 45 -2.14 25.32 0.24
CA PHE A 45 -2.58 26.57 -0.35
C PHE A 45 -2.27 27.78 0.55
N ASN A 46 -2.45 27.65 1.86
CA ASN A 46 -2.18 28.73 2.82
C ASN A 46 -0.68 29.00 3.02
N SER A 47 0.15 27.97 2.85
CA SER A 47 1.62 28.09 2.87
C SER A 47 2.24 28.47 1.52
N ALA A 48 1.41 28.70 0.49
CA ALA A 48 1.88 29.19 -0.80
C ALA A 48 2.64 30.51 -0.60
N LEU A 49 3.94 30.46 -0.88
CA LEU A 49 4.94 31.47 -0.59
C LEU A 49 4.50 32.87 -1.03
N LYS A 50 4.32 33.79 -0.07
CA LYS A 50 4.50 35.22 -0.34
C LYS A 50 5.99 35.47 -0.45
N VAL A 51 6.56 35.26 -1.64
CA VAL A 51 7.93 35.65 -1.95
C VAL A 51 7.93 37.15 -2.16
N ASP A 52 8.26 37.90 -1.11
CA ASP A 52 8.70 39.27 -1.28
C ASP A 52 10.22 39.24 -1.52
N ALA A 53 10.74 40.12 -2.38
CA ALA A 53 12.08 39.99 -2.99
C ALA A 53 13.28 39.97 -2.00
N THR A 54 13.03 40.15 -0.70
CA THR A 54 14.07 40.35 0.32
C THR A 54 13.97 39.41 1.53
N ASN A 55 12.84 38.74 1.81
CA ASN A 55 12.70 37.85 2.97
C ASN A 55 11.68 36.72 2.73
N VAL A 56 12.05 35.48 3.04
CA VAL A 56 11.09 34.36 3.14
C VAL A 56 10.52 34.35 4.56
N THR A 57 9.26 34.75 4.72
CA THR A 57 8.54 34.62 5.99
C THR A 57 7.55 33.46 5.92
N THR A 58 7.80 32.39 6.67
CA THR A 58 6.82 31.30 6.86
C THR A 58 6.02 31.57 8.12
N ASN A 59 4.95 32.36 8.00
CA ASN A 59 4.02 32.56 9.12
C ASN A 59 3.14 31.30 9.24
N ILE A 60 3.61 30.32 10.02
CA ILE A 60 2.75 29.21 10.45
C ILE A 60 1.73 29.82 11.42
N THR A 61 0.48 29.94 10.98
CA THR A 61 -0.60 30.42 11.83
C THR A 61 -1.02 29.32 12.81
N SER A 62 -1.67 29.67 13.92
CA SER A 62 -2.29 28.68 14.82
C SER A 62 -3.26 27.75 14.08
N ASN A 63 -3.92 28.25 13.04
CA ASN A 63 -4.80 27.46 12.18
C ASN A 63 -4.05 26.38 11.38
N ASP A 64 -2.81 26.65 10.94
CA ASP A 64 -2.02 25.67 10.20
C ASP A 64 -1.58 24.51 11.09
N ALA A 65 -1.16 24.79 12.33
CA ALA A 65 -0.82 23.76 13.32
C ALA A 65 -2.03 22.84 13.61
N VAL A 66 -3.22 23.40 13.78
CA VAL A 66 -4.47 22.63 13.94
C VAL A 66 -4.73 21.76 12.72
N ASN A 67 -4.54 22.30 11.51
CA ASN A 67 -4.75 21.55 10.27
C ASN A 67 -3.73 20.42 10.08
N TYR A 68 -2.47 20.59 10.47
CA TYR A 68 -1.48 19.50 10.45
C TYR A 68 -1.87 18.37 11.40
N VAL A 69 -2.27 18.70 12.63
CA VAL A 69 -2.72 17.70 13.62
C VAL A 69 -3.97 16.99 13.11
N ALA A 70 -4.95 17.72 12.58
CA ALA A 70 -6.15 17.12 11.99
C ALA A 70 -5.80 16.20 10.81
N THR A 71 -4.93 16.63 9.90
CA THR A 71 -4.45 15.84 8.76
C THR A 71 -3.81 14.53 9.22
N PHE A 72 -2.99 14.58 10.28
CA PHE A 72 -2.36 13.41 10.88
C PHE A 72 -3.38 12.44 11.51
N ILE A 73 -4.43 12.97 12.14
CA ILE A 73 -5.51 12.13 12.70
C ILE A 73 -6.29 11.45 11.57
N PHE A 74 -6.66 12.19 10.52
CA PHE A 74 -7.43 11.65 9.40
C PHE A 74 -6.66 10.62 8.57
N ILE A 75 -5.34 10.75 8.40
CA ILE A 75 -4.53 9.73 7.72
C ILE A 75 -4.48 8.42 8.52
N ILE A 76 -4.40 8.48 9.86
CA ILE A 76 -4.44 7.30 10.72
C ILE A 76 -5.82 6.63 10.64
N LEU A 77 -6.90 7.40 10.82
CA LEU A 77 -8.27 6.91 10.70
C LEU A 77 -8.52 6.24 9.35
N SER A 78 -8.12 6.91 8.26
CA SER A 78 -8.23 6.38 6.90
C SER A 78 -7.48 5.06 6.75
N SER A 79 -6.27 4.95 7.29
CA SER A 79 -5.47 3.72 7.22
C SER A 79 -6.13 2.56 7.96
N ILE A 80 -6.72 2.82 9.13
CA ILE A 80 -7.42 1.82 9.93
C ILE A 80 -8.68 1.32 9.22
N PHE A 81 -9.53 2.22 8.74
CA PHE A 81 -10.73 1.86 7.99
C PHE A 81 -10.39 1.10 6.71
N LEU A 82 -9.32 1.49 6.02
CA LEU A 82 -8.86 0.80 4.83
C LEU A 82 -8.46 -0.64 5.16
N LEU A 83 -7.67 -0.84 6.21
CA LEU A 83 -7.25 -2.18 6.60
C LEU A 83 -8.44 -3.05 7.00
N GLY A 84 -9.38 -2.52 7.79
CA GLY A 84 -10.62 -3.21 8.12
C GLY A 84 -11.40 -3.63 6.88
N ALA A 85 -11.61 -2.71 5.93
CA ALA A 85 -12.28 -3.01 4.67
C ALA A 85 -11.57 -4.09 3.86
N ILE A 86 -10.24 -4.03 3.74
CA ILE A 86 -9.47 -5.06 3.01
C ILE A 86 -9.56 -6.41 3.72
N TYR A 87 -9.47 -6.46 5.05
CA TYR A 87 -9.56 -7.69 5.85
C TYR A 87 -10.92 -8.37 5.69
N THR A 88 -12.00 -7.59 5.78
CA THR A 88 -13.36 -8.10 5.53
C THR A 88 -13.49 -8.59 4.09
N ALA A 89 -13.02 -7.81 3.12
CA ALA A 89 -13.08 -8.21 1.72
C ALA A 89 -12.31 -9.52 1.47
N PHE A 90 -11.21 -9.74 2.18
CA PHE A 90 -10.45 -10.98 2.17
C PHE A 90 -11.27 -12.16 2.72
N ASN A 91 -11.89 -12.02 3.89
CA ASN A 91 -12.70 -13.09 4.48
C ASN A 91 -13.90 -13.45 3.59
N VAL A 92 -14.58 -12.43 3.07
CA VAL A 92 -15.72 -12.60 2.16
C VAL A 92 -15.30 -13.28 0.86
N LEU A 93 -14.15 -12.92 0.31
CA LEU A 93 -13.61 -13.54 -0.90
C LEU A 93 -13.28 -15.03 -0.71
N ARG A 94 -12.86 -15.42 0.51
CA ARG A 94 -12.63 -16.81 0.89
C ARG A 94 -13.91 -17.56 1.29
N GLY A 95 -15.07 -16.90 1.26
CA GLY A 95 -16.34 -17.48 1.77
C GLY A 95 -16.36 -17.70 3.28
N GLN A 96 -15.45 -17.06 4.02
CA GLN A 96 -15.32 -17.19 5.48
C GLN A 96 -16.20 -16.20 6.25
N ASP A 97 -16.83 -15.27 5.55
CA ASP A 97 -17.62 -14.22 6.17
C ASP A 97 -18.78 -13.80 5.27
N ASP A 98 -19.86 -13.31 5.89
CA ASP A 98 -21.09 -12.94 5.20
C ASP A 98 -21.05 -11.50 4.63
N PHE A 99 -22.04 -11.17 3.80
CA PHE A 99 -22.21 -9.83 3.24
C PHE A 99 -23.10 -8.92 4.12
N GLN A 100 -23.17 -9.16 5.43
CA GLN A 100 -24.01 -8.39 6.35
C GLN A 100 -23.19 -7.37 7.17
N LYS A 101 -23.87 -6.31 7.61
CA LYS A 101 -23.31 -5.26 8.50
C LYS A 101 -21.92 -4.70 8.06
N PRO A 102 -21.74 -4.29 6.78
CA PRO A 102 -20.45 -3.85 6.24
C PRO A 102 -19.78 -2.73 7.05
N LEU A 103 -20.56 -1.78 7.55
CA LEU A 103 -20.03 -0.65 8.33
C LEU A 103 -19.32 -1.12 9.61
N ARG A 104 -19.92 -2.04 10.36
CA ARG A 104 -19.31 -2.63 11.56
C ARG A 104 -18.05 -3.41 11.22
N LYS A 105 -18.05 -4.11 10.09
CA LYS A 105 -16.90 -4.91 9.63
C LYS A 105 -15.70 -4.05 9.23
N SER A 106 -15.92 -2.82 8.76
CA SER A 106 -14.80 -1.88 8.54
C SER A 106 -14.01 -1.56 9.82
N LEU A 107 -14.57 -1.83 11.01
CA LEU A 107 -13.93 -1.63 12.31
C LEU A 107 -13.42 -2.92 12.96
N THR A 108 -13.79 -4.11 12.45
CA THR A 108 -13.45 -5.39 13.12
C THR A 108 -11.95 -5.65 13.22
N PHE A 109 -11.16 -5.01 12.37
CA PHE A 109 -9.71 -5.10 12.43
C PHE A 109 -9.13 -4.50 13.74
N ILE A 110 -9.81 -3.51 14.33
CA ILE A 110 -9.40 -2.90 15.60
C ILE A 110 -9.74 -3.81 16.79
N ASP A 111 -10.80 -4.61 16.67
CA ASP A 111 -11.29 -5.48 17.74
C ASP A 111 -10.25 -6.56 18.12
N ASP A 112 -9.51 -7.08 17.12
CA ASP A 112 -8.40 -8.01 17.37
C ASP A 112 -7.08 -7.26 17.59
N GLN A 113 -6.81 -6.87 18.83
CA GLN A 113 -5.59 -6.15 19.22
C GLN A 113 -4.30 -6.85 18.77
N ARG A 114 -4.25 -8.18 18.83
CA ARG A 114 -3.03 -8.93 18.48
C ARG A 114 -2.80 -8.89 16.97
N LEU A 115 -3.86 -9.05 16.18
CA LEU A 115 -3.81 -8.93 14.73
C LEU A 115 -3.49 -7.50 14.31
N PHE A 116 -4.11 -6.51 14.97
CA PHE A 116 -3.89 -5.09 14.75
C PHE A 116 -2.42 -4.72 14.94
N TRP A 117 -1.88 -4.94 16.14
CA TRP A 117 -0.51 -4.56 16.46
C TRP A 117 0.52 -5.36 15.66
N GLY A 118 0.26 -6.63 15.40
CA GLY A 118 1.15 -7.44 14.57
C GLY A 118 1.23 -6.99 13.12
N THR A 119 0.10 -6.61 12.54
CA THR A 119 0.02 -6.10 11.17
C THR A 119 0.66 -4.71 11.07
N THR A 120 0.34 -3.83 12.03
CA THR A 120 0.95 -2.49 12.14
C THR A 120 2.47 -2.60 12.31
N TRP A 121 2.95 -3.51 13.16
CA TRP A 121 4.38 -3.76 13.32
C TRP A 121 5.04 -4.27 12.03
N THR A 122 4.35 -5.14 11.29
CA THR A 122 4.82 -5.62 9.99
C THR A 122 4.91 -4.48 8.97
N TRP A 123 3.95 -3.55 8.96
CA TRP A 123 3.99 -2.36 8.13
C TRP A 123 5.16 -1.44 8.49
N ILE A 124 5.39 -1.19 9.79
CA ILE A 124 6.52 -0.39 10.28
C ILE A 124 7.84 -1.04 9.90
N LEU A 125 8.02 -2.34 10.18
CA LEU A 125 9.26 -3.05 9.90
C LEU A 125 9.56 -3.09 8.39
N ARG A 126 8.54 -3.36 7.55
CA ARG A 126 8.66 -3.26 6.09
C ARG A 126 9.15 -1.87 5.68
N SER A 127 8.58 -0.81 6.27
CA SER A 127 8.93 0.58 5.95
C SER A 127 10.37 0.89 6.33
N ILE A 128 10.82 0.45 7.50
CA ILE A 128 12.23 0.57 7.93
C ILE A 128 13.15 -0.16 6.96
N LEU A 129 12.85 -1.41 6.61
CA LEU A 129 13.67 -2.18 5.66
C LEU A 129 13.76 -1.51 4.28
N LEU A 130 12.66 -0.94 3.78
CA LEU A 130 12.66 -0.18 2.52
C LEU A 130 13.46 1.12 2.63
N SER A 131 13.39 1.82 3.77
CA SER A 131 14.23 3.01 4.01
C SER A 131 15.72 2.66 4.10
N LEU A 132 16.08 1.51 4.64
CA LEU A 132 17.48 1.06 4.68
C LEU A 132 18.02 0.86 3.26
N TRP A 133 17.21 0.35 2.32
CA TRP A 133 17.62 0.27 0.92
C TRP A 133 17.81 1.64 0.27
N SER A 134 17.12 2.68 0.75
CA SER A 134 17.35 4.05 0.26
C SER A 134 18.67 4.66 0.74
N LEU A 135 19.32 4.09 1.76
CA LEU A 135 20.68 4.52 2.16
C LEU A 135 21.72 4.22 1.07
N LEU A 136 21.44 3.30 0.14
CA LEU A 136 22.32 3.02 -0.99
C LEU A 136 22.42 4.20 -1.96
N PHE A 137 21.62 5.27 -1.83
CA PHE A 137 21.81 6.50 -2.61
C PHE A 137 22.97 7.37 -2.10
N ILE A 138 23.49 7.13 -0.89
CA ILE A 138 24.54 7.97 -0.27
C ILE A 138 25.82 8.04 -1.12
N PRO A 139 26.38 6.93 -1.64
CA PRO A 139 27.58 6.97 -2.48
C PRO A 139 27.39 7.83 -3.74
N GLY A 140 26.20 7.79 -4.35
CA GLY A 140 25.89 8.59 -5.53
C GLY A 140 25.90 10.08 -5.24
N PHE A 141 25.39 10.49 -4.07
CA PHE A 141 25.54 11.87 -3.61
C PHE A 141 27.00 12.24 -3.35
N LEU A 142 27.81 11.32 -2.80
CA LEU A 142 29.23 11.56 -2.58
C LEU A 142 30.01 11.72 -3.89
N PHE A 143 29.76 10.91 -4.91
CA PHE A 143 30.39 11.06 -6.23
C PHE A 143 30.06 12.41 -6.87
N MET A 144 28.82 12.87 -6.71
CA MET A 144 28.38 14.16 -7.24
C MET A 144 29.11 15.34 -6.58
N ILE A 145 29.37 15.24 -5.26
CA ILE A 145 30.06 16.30 -4.49
C ILE A 145 31.57 16.25 -4.71
N LEU A 146 32.17 15.06 -4.67
CA LEU A 146 33.63 14.89 -4.69
C LEU A 146 34.22 15.02 -6.09
N LEU A 147 33.44 14.69 -7.14
CA LEU A 147 33.84 14.75 -8.54
C LEU A 147 32.91 15.73 -9.29
N PRO A 148 33.10 17.06 -9.18
CA PRO A 148 32.23 18.06 -9.79
C PRO A 148 32.51 18.23 -11.29
N ASN A 149 32.68 17.12 -12.01
CA ASN A 149 32.89 17.07 -13.45
C ASN A 149 31.84 16.15 -14.09
N ALA A 150 31.85 16.08 -15.43
CA ALA A 150 30.90 15.25 -16.18
C ALA A 150 30.97 13.75 -15.80
N LEU A 151 32.15 13.27 -15.39
CA LEU A 151 32.34 11.89 -14.96
C LEU A 151 31.60 11.61 -13.65
N GLY A 152 31.80 12.43 -12.61
CA GLY A 152 31.11 12.28 -11.33
C GLY A 152 29.59 12.33 -11.49
N LEU A 153 29.08 13.29 -12.26
CA LEU A 153 27.65 13.38 -12.57
C LEU A 153 27.11 12.11 -13.26
N SER A 154 27.83 11.58 -14.26
CA SER A 154 27.40 10.38 -14.98
C SER A 154 27.36 9.15 -14.09
N LEU A 155 28.33 8.99 -13.18
CA LEU A 155 28.39 7.89 -12.23
C LEU A 155 27.26 7.96 -11.21
N SER A 156 27.00 9.15 -10.65
CA SER A 156 25.89 9.37 -9.72
C SER A 156 24.55 9.04 -10.36
N ILE A 157 24.30 9.48 -11.59
CA ILE A 157 23.05 9.19 -12.32
C ILE A 157 22.91 7.68 -12.54
N ALA A 158 23.97 7.00 -12.99
CA ALA A 158 23.94 5.56 -13.22
C ALA A 158 23.64 4.78 -11.93
N GLU A 159 24.25 5.18 -10.81
CA GLU A 159 23.98 4.59 -9.50
C GLU A 159 22.54 4.83 -9.05
N PHE A 160 22.04 6.07 -9.14
CA PHE A 160 20.68 6.40 -8.76
C PHE A 160 19.65 5.58 -9.54
N ILE A 161 19.87 5.38 -10.84
CA ILE A 161 19.00 4.51 -11.66
C ILE A 161 19.07 3.06 -11.14
N ALA A 162 20.26 2.53 -10.88
CA ALA A 162 20.43 1.16 -10.39
C ALA A 162 19.76 0.94 -9.04
N VAL A 163 19.98 1.85 -8.08
CA VAL A 163 19.37 1.79 -6.73
C VAL A 163 17.86 1.99 -6.80
N PHE A 164 17.38 2.87 -7.68
CA PHE A 164 15.94 3.07 -7.88
C PHE A 164 15.27 1.79 -8.40
N VAL A 165 15.84 1.14 -9.42
CA VAL A 165 15.34 -0.14 -9.94
C VAL A 165 15.35 -1.21 -8.84
N TRP A 166 16.43 -1.29 -8.06
CA TRP A 166 16.53 -2.21 -6.92
C TRP A 166 15.44 -1.97 -5.87
N LEU A 167 15.21 -0.70 -5.51
CA LEU A 167 14.20 -0.29 -4.54
C LEU A 167 12.79 -0.68 -5.01
N VAL A 168 12.48 -0.48 -6.28
CA VAL A 168 11.19 -0.91 -6.87
C VAL A 168 11.02 -2.42 -6.78
N VAL A 169 12.06 -3.19 -7.12
CA VAL A 169 12.04 -4.67 -7.03
C VAL A 169 11.81 -5.13 -5.60
N LYS A 170 12.46 -4.50 -4.60
CA LYS A 170 12.27 -4.81 -3.18
C LYS A 170 10.90 -4.40 -2.67
N SER A 171 10.38 -3.26 -3.10
CA SER A 171 9.04 -2.79 -2.74
C SER A 171 7.96 -3.80 -3.15
N PHE A 172 8.04 -4.33 -4.38
CA PHE A 172 7.12 -5.38 -4.83
C PHE A 172 7.32 -6.70 -4.10
N ALA A 173 8.57 -7.09 -3.82
CA ALA A 173 8.86 -8.32 -3.10
C ALA A 173 8.26 -8.32 -1.68
N TYR A 174 8.24 -7.18 -1.00
CA TYR A 174 7.70 -7.05 0.36
C TYR A 174 6.21 -6.70 0.41
N ASN A 175 5.55 -6.50 -0.72
CA ASN A 175 4.19 -5.98 -0.75
C ASN A 175 3.16 -6.93 -0.12
N GLN A 176 3.41 -8.24 -0.18
CA GLN A 176 2.49 -9.27 0.32
C GLN A 176 2.69 -9.61 1.81
N ALA A 177 3.69 -9.01 2.47
CA ALA A 177 4.09 -9.36 3.83
C ALA A 177 2.97 -9.23 4.87
N LEU A 178 2.11 -8.21 4.72
CA LEU A 178 0.97 -7.98 5.60
C LEU A 178 -0.03 -9.15 5.57
N TRP A 179 -0.30 -9.67 4.36
CA TRP A 179 -1.23 -10.78 4.16
C TRP A 179 -0.64 -12.12 4.63
N VAL A 180 0.66 -12.32 4.41
CA VAL A 180 1.40 -13.47 4.94
C VAL A 180 1.34 -13.49 6.47
N TYR A 181 1.61 -12.35 7.11
CA TYR A 181 1.54 -12.23 8.57
C TYR A 181 0.14 -12.57 9.06
N ARG A 182 -0.89 -11.94 8.50
CA ARG A 182 -2.29 -12.20 8.83
C ARG A 182 -2.64 -13.68 8.76
N ASP A 183 -2.35 -14.34 7.63
CA ASP A 183 -2.72 -15.74 7.43
C ASP A 183 -2.03 -16.67 8.42
N ALA A 184 -0.73 -16.49 8.64
CA ALA A 184 0.00 -17.31 9.59
C ALA A 184 -0.49 -17.08 11.04
N ARG A 185 -0.93 -15.86 11.38
CA ARG A 185 -1.58 -15.59 12.67
C ARG A 185 -2.93 -16.27 12.81
N LEU A 186 -3.77 -16.26 11.78
CA LEU A 186 -5.06 -16.97 11.76
C LEU A 186 -4.86 -18.49 11.86
N GLU A 187 -3.76 -19.02 11.30
CA GLU A 187 -3.35 -20.43 11.44
C GLU A 187 -2.69 -20.75 12.80
N ASN A 188 -2.70 -19.82 13.78
CA ASN A 188 -2.02 -19.92 15.08
C ASN A 188 -0.52 -20.23 15.01
N LYS A 189 0.14 -19.88 13.90
CA LYS A 189 1.59 -20.02 13.73
C LYS A 189 2.29 -18.76 14.26
N PRO A 190 3.24 -18.87 15.20
CA PRO A 190 4.02 -17.73 15.67
C PRO A 190 5.01 -17.29 14.58
N VAL A 191 4.59 -16.36 13.72
CA VAL A 191 5.48 -15.70 12.75
C VAL A 191 5.90 -14.33 13.25
N SER A 192 7.20 -14.05 13.11
CA SER A 192 7.73 -12.69 13.24
C SER A 192 7.38 -11.87 12.01
N ALA A 193 7.24 -10.55 12.17
CA ALA A 193 7.09 -9.62 11.06
C ALA A 193 8.22 -9.76 10.03
N TYR A 194 9.45 -10.00 10.49
CA TYR A 194 10.59 -10.23 9.60
C TYR A 194 10.42 -11.50 8.75
N SER A 195 10.01 -12.60 9.38
CA SER A 195 9.74 -13.86 8.68
C SER A 195 8.63 -13.69 7.65
N ALA A 196 7.56 -12.95 7.97
CA ALA A 196 6.49 -12.66 7.01
C ALA A 196 6.98 -11.86 5.80
N ILE A 197 7.89 -10.89 6.00
CA ILE A 197 8.49 -10.11 4.91
C ILE A 197 9.39 -10.99 4.03
N MET A 198 10.18 -11.88 4.63
CA MET A 198 11.04 -12.79 3.86
C MET A 198 10.21 -13.82 3.08
N THR A 199 9.19 -14.40 3.71
CA THR A 199 8.25 -15.30 3.02
C THR A 199 7.54 -14.59 1.87
N SER A 200 7.11 -13.33 2.03
CA SER A 200 6.59 -12.51 0.93
C SER A 200 7.62 -12.36 -0.20
N GLN A 201 8.89 -12.11 0.12
CA GLN A 201 9.95 -11.99 -0.88
C GLN A 201 10.12 -13.29 -1.68
N ASP A 202 10.03 -14.44 -1.02
CA ASP A 202 10.15 -15.75 -1.67
C ASP A 202 8.91 -16.11 -2.48
N MET A 203 7.71 -15.83 -1.97
CA MET A 203 6.45 -16.01 -2.70
C MET A 203 6.39 -15.17 -3.98
N MET A 204 7.03 -14.00 -4.00
CA MET A 204 7.04 -13.10 -5.16
C MET A 204 8.08 -13.48 -6.22
N LYS A 205 8.96 -14.46 -5.98
CA LYS A 205 9.94 -14.92 -6.98
C LYS A 205 9.21 -15.48 -8.20
N GLY A 206 9.49 -14.92 -9.38
CA GLY A 206 8.82 -15.28 -10.65
C GLY A 206 7.57 -14.44 -10.96
N TYR A 207 6.97 -13.78 -9.96
CA TYR A 207 5.68 -13.06 -10.12
C TYR A 207 5.78 -11.53 -9.98
N LYS A 208 6.99 -10.98 -9.82
CA LYS A 208 7.19 -9.52 -9.67
C LYS A 208 6.73 -8.73 -10.89
N VAL A 209 6.99 -9.26 -12.10
CA VAL A 209 6.57 -8.61 -13.35
C VAL A 209 5.06 -8.70 -13.52
N ASP A 210 4.44 -9.84 -13.18
CA ASP A 210 2.99 -9.97 -13.18
C ASP A 210 2.33 -8.95 -12.26
N PHE A 211 2.92 -8.74 -11.07
CA PHE A 211 2.47 -7.71 -10.13
C PHE A 211 2.66 -6.29 -10.68
N LEU A 212 3.81 -5.98 -11.30
CA LEU A 212 4.05 -4.68 -11.92
C LEU A 212 3.02 -4.40 -13.03
N VAL A 213 2.79 -5.35 -13.92
CA VAL A 213 1.79 -5.22 -15.00
C VAL A 213 0.39 -5.07 -14.42
N LEU A 214 0.09 -5.78 -13.33
CA LEU A 214 -1.16 -5.59 -12.60
C LEU A 214 -1.28 -4.16 -12.07
N GLN A 215 -0.26 -3.61 -11.40
CA GLN A 215 -0.28 -2.22 -10.92
C GLN A 215 -0.43 -1.21 -12.07
N LEU A 216 0.33 -1.37 -13.16
CA LEU A 216 0.26 -0.50 -14.33
C LEU A 216 -1.14 -0.52 -14.96
N SER A 217 -1.84 -1.66 -14.94
CA SER A 217 -3.21 -1.74 -15.46
C SER A 217 -4.25 -0.98 -14.63
N PHE A 218 -3.88 -0.48 -13.46
CA PHE A 218 -4.69 0.40 -12.62
C PHE A 218 -4.25 1.88 -12.67
N ILE A 219 -3.12 2.21 -13.31
CA ILE A 219 -2.57 3.57 -13.29
C ILE A 219 -3.56 4.60 -13.84
N GLY A 220 -4.28 4.27 -14.92
CA GLY A 220 -5.30 5.15 -15.49
C GLY A 220 -6.46 5.43 -14.53
N TRP A 221 -6.87 4.43 -13.75
CA TRP A 221 -7.87 4.60 -12.70
C TRP A 221 -7.35 5.47 -11.56
N MET A 222 -6.09 5.28 -11.15
CA MET A 222 -5.48 6.10 -10.10
C MET A 222 -5.36 7.57 -10.52
N ILE A 223 -5.01 7.85 -11.78
CA ILE A 223 -5.01 9.21 -12.33
C ILE A 223 -6.42 9.81 -12.29
N LEU A 224 -7.45 9.04 -12.66
CA LEU A 224 -8.83 9.50 -12.62
C LEU A 224 -9.31 9.79 -11.18
N VAL A 225 -8.90 8.98 -10.22
CA VAL A 225 -9.14 9.22 -8.78
C VAL A 225 -8.47 10.53 -8.35
N ALA A 226 -7.25 10.80 -8.78
CA ALA A 226 -6.54 12.05 -8.47
C ALA A 226 -7.23 13.29 -9.06
N ILE A 227 -7.65 13.24 -10.33
CA ILE A 227 -8.33 14.36 -11.01
C ILE A 227 -9.70 14.66 -10.37
N THR A 228 -10.38 13.64 -9.86
CA THR A 228 -11.70 13.78 -9.24
C THR A 228 -11.64 13.98 -7.72
N SER A 229 -10.47 14.33 -7.17
CA SER A 229 -10.25 14.52 -5.73
C SER A 229 -10.74 13.35 -4.87
N GLY A 230 -10.63 12.12 -5.37
CA GLY A 230 -11.01 10.91 -4.64
C GLY A 230 -12.43 10.39 -4.91
N ILE A 231 -13.30 11.13 -5.61
CA ILE A 231 -14.71 10.73 -5.82
C ILE A 231 -14.81 9.41 -6.59
N VAL A 232 -14.03 9.23 -7.65
CA VAL A 232 -14.00 7.97 -8.42
C VAL A 232 -13.45 6.80 -7.59
N GLY A 233 -12.71 7.10 -6.50
CA GLY A 233 -12.15 6.12 -5.58
C GLY A 233 -13.21 5.21 -4.98
N ILE A 234 -14.45 5.68 -4.87
CA ILE A 234 -15.61 4.93 -4.39
C ILE A 234 -15.75 3.57 -5.09
N TYR A 235 -15.61 3.55 -6.41
CA TYR A 235 -15.70 2.32 -7.21
C TYR A 235 -14.33 1.66 -7.39
N VAL A 236 -13.28 2.47 -7.51
CA VAL A 236 -11.95 1.99 -7.86
C VAL A 236 -11.27 1.27 -6.70
N PHE A 237 -11.36 1.76 -5.47
CA PHE A 237 -10.68 1.16 -4.32
C PHE A 237 -11.13 -0.27 -4.00
N PRO A 238 -12.43 -0.60 -3.87
CA PRO A 238 -12.84 -1.98 -3.64
C PRO A 238 -12.36 -2.89 -4.77
N TYR A 239 -12.48 -2.45 -6.03
CA TYR A 239 -11.99 -3.20 -7.18
C TYR A 239 -10.48 -3.42 -7.14
N PHE A 240 -9.70 -2.38 -6.86
CA PHE A 240 -8.25 -2.43 -6.77
C PHE A 240 -7.77 -3.35 -5.66
N TYR A 241 -8.22 -3.16 -4.42
CA TYR A 241 -7.74 -3.93 -3.28
C TYR A 241 -8.15 -5.39 -3.33
N ILE A 242 -9.37 -5.70 -3.77
CA ILE A 242 -9.80 -7.10 -3.91
C ILE A 242 -9.01 -7.80 -5.01
N THR A 243 -8.67 -7.10 -6.10
CA THR A 243 -7.78 -7.65 -7.13
C THR A 243 -6.38 -7.95 -6.58
N GLN A 244 -5.87 -7.11 -5.67
CA GLN A 244 -4.59 -7.38 -5.00
C GLN A 244 -4.66 -8.60 -4.06
N VAL A 245 -5.77 -8.76 -3.33
CA VAL A 245 -6.02 -9.96 -2.50
C VAL A 245 -6.05 -11.22 -3.36
N LYS A 246 -6.73 -11.18 -4.51
CA LYS A 246 -6.75 -12.27 -5.50
C LYS A 246 -5.37 -12.62 -6.03
N PHE A 247 -4.55 -11.61 -6.34
CA PHE A 247 -3.16 -11.83 -6.72
C PHE A 247 -2.36 -12.51 -5.60
N TYR A 248 -2.57 -12.11 -4.34
CA TYR A 248 -1.95 -12.74 -3.19
C TYR A 248 -2.33 -14.21 -3.05
N GLU A 249 -3.62 -14.56 -3.15
CA GLU A 249 -4.07 -15.97 -3.07
C GLU A 249 -3.39 -16.81 -4.16
N PHE A 250 -3.32 -16.30 -5.39
CA PHE A 250 -2.64 -16.96 -6.49
C PHE A 250 -1.15 -17.24 -6.17
N VAL A 251 -0.37 -16.23 -5.76
CA VAL A 251 1.06 -16.46 -5.47
C VAL A 251 1.27 -17.36 -4.24
N LYS A 252 0.36 -17.33 -3.26
CA LYS A 252 0.37 -18.22 -2.10
C LYS A 252 0.15 -19.67 -2.51
N GLU A 253 -0.82 -19.95 -3.37
CA GLU A 253 -1.08 -21.29 -3.89
C GLU A 253 0.12 -21.84 -4.67
N GLN A 254 0.69 -21.03 -5.56
CA GLN A 254 1.87 -21.42 -6.34
C GLN A 254 3.09 -21.71 -5.45
N PHE A 255 3.28 -20.91 -4.40
CA PHE A 255 4.34 -21.13 -3.43
C PHE A 255 4.15 -22.44 -2.65
N LYS A 256 2.93 -22.73 -2.19
CA LYS A 256 2.60 -24.01 -1.52
C LYS A 256 2.85 -25.21 -2.43
N GLN A 257 2.38 -25.16 -3.67
CA GLN A 257 2.59 -26.23 -4.65
C GLN A 257 4.08 -26.51 -4.87
N LYS A 258 4.89 -25.46 -5.00
CA LYS A 258 6.34 -25.60 -5.15
C LYS A 258 6.99 -26.26 -3.92
N GLN A 259 6.54 -25.94 -2.71
CA GLN A 259 7.04 -26.58 -1.49
C GLN A 259 6.67 -28.06 -1.45
N THR A 260 5.42 -28.41 -1.77
CA THR A 260 4.97 -29.80 -1.78
C THR A 260 5.75 -30.67 -2.77
N VAL A 261 6.13 -30.15 -3.94
CA VAL A 261 6.96 -30.90 -4.89
C VAL A 261 8.37 -31.15 -4.33
N LEU A 262 8.98 -30.16 -3.68
CA LEU A 262 10.31 -30.29 -3.09
C LEU A 262 10.35 -31.23 -1.87
N ASP A 263 9.24 -31.38 -1.15
CA ASP A 263 9.14 -32.29 0.00
C ASP A 263 8.96 -33.77 -0.43
N VAL A 264 8.68 -34.03 -1.71
CA VAL A 264 8.44 -35.37 -2.29
C VAL A 264 9.66 -35.91 -3.06
N GLU A 265 10.62 -35.04 -3.40
CA GLU A 265 11.92 -35.40 -4.03
C GLU A 265 13.01 -35.69 -2.99
#